data_AF-A0A5C3KIB1-F1
#
_entry.id   AF-A0A5C3KIB1-F1
#
_cell.length_a   1.000
_cell.length_b   1.000
_cell.length_c   1.000
_cell.angle_alpha   90.00
_cell.angle_beta   90.00
_cell.angle_gamma   90.00
#
_symmetry.space_group_name_H-M   'P 1'
#
loop_
_entity.id
_entity.type
_entity.pdbx_description
1 polymer ?
#
loop_
_entity_poly.entity_id
_entity_poly.type
_entity_poly.pdbx_seq_one_letter_code
_entity_poly.pdbx_strand_id
1 'polypeptide(L)'
;MPRKPVSKTKAAQITSKIKARLYAHAVALYQEEENKPSSEKKKGLRTICNLVVKEYQTTTRHPNLDVTLNYITLLNLYRGSTSIQDFNLSKAWLSTKEEEEVIKALIQFSKWGIPLSYSQLQEQVNTICTARLGKRFPKTGVGKCWAQRFVERHSD
;
A
#
# COMPACT_ATOMS: atom_id res chain seq x y z
N MET A 1 -21.69 -10.63 -16.02
CA MET A 1 -20.34 -10.21 -16.49
C MET A 1 -19.31 -11.17 -15.90
N PRO A 2 -18.56 -11.95 -16.71
CA PRO A 2 -17.49 -12.80 -16.18
C PRO A 2 -16.40 -11.93 -15.53
N ARG A 3 -15.83 -12.39 -14.40
CA ARG A 3 -14.75 -11.68 -13.71
C ARG A 3 -13.54 -11.59 -14.66
N LYS A 4 -13.13 -10.37 -15.03
CA LYS A 4 -11.88 -10.16 -15.76
C LYS A 4 -10.69 -10.58 -14.87
N PRO A 5 -9.66 -11.23 -15.42
CA PRO A 5 -8.47 -11.58 -14.66
C PRO A 5 -7.80 -10.29 -14.13
N VAL A 6 -7.37 -10.35 -12.87
CA VAL A 6 -6.68 -9.24 -12.20
C VAL A 6 -5.34 -9.00 -12.89
N SER A 7 -4.98 -7.72 -13.13
CA SER A 7 -3.66 -7.39 -13.68
C SER A 7 -2.53 -7.84 -12.74
N LYS A 8 -1.35 -8.15 -13.28
CA LYS A 8 -0.18 -8.53 -12.45
C LYS A 8 0.13 -7.48 -11.38
N THR A 9 0.03 -6.20 -11.74
CA THR A 9 0.22 -5.07 -10.83
C THR A 9 -0.78 -5.08 -9.68
N LYS A 10 -2.08 -5.26 -9.98
CA LYS A 10 -3.13 -5.27 -8.96
C LYS A 10 -3.02 -6.51 -8.06
N ALA A 11 -2.66 -7.68 -8.61
CA ALA A 11 -2.37 -8.87 -7.81
C ALA A 11 -1.21 -8.63 -6.82
N ALA A 12 -0.11 -8.02 -7.28
CA ALA A 12 1.00 -7.65 -6.41
C ALA A 12 0.60 -6.63 -5.32
N GLN A 13 -0.26 -5.66 -5.65
CA GLN A 13 -0.80 -4.70 -4.67
C GLN A 13 -1.66 -5.39 -3.61
N ILE A 14 -2.53 -6.33 -4.01
CA ILE A 14 -3.36 -7.12 -3.09
C ILE A 14 -2.45 -7.90 -2.13
N THR A 15 -1.47 -8.63 -2.66
CA THR A 15 -0.51 -9.37 -1.82
C THR A 15 0.27 -8.44 -0.88
N SER A 16 0.70 -7.27 -1.37
CA SER A 16 1.42 -6.27 -0.56
C SER A 16 0.56 -5.71 0.58
N LYS A 17 -0.71 -5.37 0.32
CA LYS A 17 -1.67 -4.91 1.34
C LYS A 17 -1.95 -5.99 2.39
N ILE A 18 -2.13 -7.24 1.95
CA ILE A 18 -2.31 -8.38 2.86
C ILE A 18 -1.08 -8.54 3.75
N LYS A 19 0.12 -8.57 3.18
CA LYS A 19 1.37 -8.67 3.98
C LYS A 19 1.50 -7.52 4.97
N ALA A 20 1.20 -6.28 4.59
CA ALA A 20 1.25 -5.14 5.51
C ALA A 20 0.30 -5.31 6.70
N ARG A 21 -0.93 -5.75 6.47
CA ARG A 21 -1.89 -6.06 7.55
C ARG A 21 -1.38 -7.18 8.47
N LEU A 22 -0.81 -8.24 7.90
CA LEU A 22 -0.26 -9.34 8.69
C LEU A 22 0.96 -8.90 9.51
N TYR A 23 1.84 -8.06 8.96
CA TYR A 23 2.96 -7.51 9.73
C TYR A 23 2.48 -6.59 10.85
N ALA A 24 1.46 -5.75 10.63
CA ALA A 24 0.90 -4.92 11.69
C ALA A 24 0.34 -5.77 12.85
N HIS A 25 -0.39 -6.84 12.53
CA HIS A 25 -0.87 -7.82 13.53
C HIS A 25 0.29 -8.52 14.24
N ALA A 26 1.31 -8.97 13.50
CA ALA A 26 2.48 -9.63 14.08
C ALA A 26 3.30 -8.71 15.01
N VAL A 27 3.39 -7.41 14.70
CA VAL A 27 4.05 -6.42 15.57
C VAL A 27 3.29 -6.25 16.87
N ALA A 28 1.96 -6.12 16.81
CA ALA A 28 1.11 -6.00 18.00
C ALA A 28 1.25 -7.23 18.91
N LEU A 29 1.17 -8.44 18.34
CA LEU A 29 1.36 -9.68 19.09
C LEU A 29 2.77 -9.78 19.71
N TYR A 30 3.81 -9.34 19.01
CA TYR A 30 5.16 -9.38 19.55
C TYR A 30 5.37 -8.35 20.69
N GLN A 31 4.74 -7.18 20.60
CA GLN A 31 4.73 -6.20 21.68
C GLN A 31 4.06 -6.76 22.94
N GLU A 32 2.92 -7.47 22.79
CA GLU A 32 2.25 -8.16 23.90
C GLU A 32 3.13 -9.26 24.52
N GLU A 33 3.80 -10.06 23.69
CA GLU A 33 4.71 -11.12 24.15
C GLU A 33 5.93 -10.54 24.88
N GLU A 34 6.44 -9.38 24.49
CA GLU A 34 7.57 -8.73 25.15
C GLU A 34 7.19 -8.19 26.54
N ASN A 35 5.93 -7.77 26.73
CA ASN A 35 5.39 -7.30 28.00
C ASN A 35 5.10 -8.41 29.01
N LYS A 36 5.23 -9.69 28.62
CA LYS A 36 5.00 -10.82 29.53
C LYS A 36 6.06 -10.88 30.63
N PRO A 37 5.66 -11.30 31.85
CA PRO A 37 6.59 -11.47 32.96
C PRO A 37 7.65 -12.51 32.60
N SER A 38 8.88 -12.31 33.10
CA SER A 38 10.02 -13.19 32.81
C SER A 38 9.83 -14.65 33.24
N SER A 39 8.80 -14.93 34.05
CA SER A 39 8.39 -16.28 34.45
C SER A 39 7.76 -17.08 33.31
N GLU A 40 7.22 -16.41 32.28
CA GLU A 40 6.59 -17.06 31.14
C GLU A 40 7.53 -17.18 29.95
N LYS A 41 7.46 -18.33 29.24
CA LYS A 41 8.25 -18.56 28.04
C LYS A 41 7.73 -17.71 26.89
N LYS A 42 8.44 -16.62 26.57
CA LYS A 42 8.14 -15.73 25.44
C LYS A 42 8.23 -16.45 24.09
N LYS A 43 7.31 -16.16 23.19
CA LYS A 43 7.39 -16.65 21.80
C LYS A 43 8.43 -15.85 21.01
N GLY A 44 9.28 -16.54 20.26
CA GLY A 44 10.20 -15.90 19.34
C GLY A 44 9.51 -15.37 18.07
N LEU A 45 10.18 -14.43 17.38
CA LEU A 45 9.69 -13.77 16.16
C LEU A 45 9.20 -14.76 15.09
N ARG A 46 9.95 -15.85 14.83
CA ARG A 46 9.57 -16.87 13.83
C ARG A 46 8.26 -17.57 14.20
N THR A 47 8.07 -17.86 15.49
CA THR A 47 6.84 -18.48 16.00
C THR A 47 5.64 -17.56 15.79
N ILE A 48 5.82 -16.26 16.03
CA ILE A 48 4.76 -15.26 15.82
C ILE A 48 4.42 -15.13 14.34
N CYS A 49 5.41 -15.03 13.45
CA CYS A 49 5.15 -15.02 12.00
C CYS A 49 4.33 -16.25 11.56
N ASN A 50 4.72 -17.45 12.01
CA ASN A 50 4.01 -18.68 11.65
C ASN A 50 2.58 -18.72 12.24
N LEU A 51 2.40 -18.22 13.46
CA LEU A 51 1.10 -18.13 14.11
C LEU A 51 0.17 -17.20 13.34
N VAL A 52 0.63 -16.00 12.98
CA VAL A 52 -0.15 -15.03 12.19
C VAL A 52 -0.52 -15.57 10.81
N VAL A 53 0.41 -16.28 10.14
CA VAL A 53 0.11 -16.92 8.86
C VAL A 53 -0.94 -18.01 9.01
N LYS A 54 -0.85 -18.85 10.06
CA LYS A 54 -1.86 -19.88 10.36
C LYS A 54 -3.23 -19.29 10.68
N GLU A 55 -3.29 -18.22 11.48
CA GLU A 55 -4.54 -17.49 11.77
C GLU A 55 -5.17 -16.93 10.50
N TYR A 56 -4.36 -16.35 9.62
CA TYR A 56 -4.83 -15.83 8.34
C TYR A 56 -5.36 -16.94 7.43
N GLN A 57 -4.64 -18.07 7.33
CA GLN A 57 -5.04 -19.22 6.53
C GLN A 57 -6.33 -19.88 7.03
N THR A 58 -6.54 -19.95 8.35
CA THR A 58 -7.75 -20.54 8.95
C THR A 58 -8.97 -19.63 8.80
N THR A 59 -8.78 -18.32 8.89
CA THR A 59 -9.87 -17.34 8.78
C THR A 59 -10.29 -17.10 7.32
N THR A 60 -9.37 -17.26 6.36
CA THR A 60 -9.62 -16.90 4.96
C THR A 60 -10.05 -18.11 4.14
N ARG A 61 -11.27 -18.09 3.58
CA ARG A 61 -11.78 -19.08 2.59
C ARG A 61 -11.01 -19.13 1.26
N HIS A 62 -9.92 -18.37 1.10
CA HIS A 62 -9.08 -18.32 -0.09
C HIS A 62 -7.70 -18.95 0.21
N PRO A 63 -7.58 -20.29 0.11
CA PRO A 63 -6.38 -21.04 0.49
C PRO A 63 -5.17 -20.87 -0.46
N ASN A 64 -5.33 -20.17 -1.59
CA ASN A 64 -4.32 -20.16 -2.66
C ASN A 64 -3.33 -18.99 -2.60
N LEU A 65 -3.35 -18.16 -1.56
CA LEU A 65 -2.32 -17.14 -1.37
C LEU A 65 -1.27 -17.69 -0.39
N ASP A 66 -0.19 -18.24 -0.95
CA ASP A 66 0.99 -18.64 -0.16
C ASP A 66 1.69 -17.38 0.37
N VAL A 67 1.21 -16.90 1.52
CA VAL A 67 1.73 -15.70 2.17
C VAL A 67 2.79 -16.09 3.17
N THR A 68 4.04 -15.85 2.80
CA THR A 68 5.19 -15.98 3.68
C THR A 68 5.57 -14.63 4.32
N LEU A 69 5.83 -14.66 5.63
CA LEU A 69 6.35 -13.53 6.42
C LEU A 69 7.79 -13.79 6.82
N ASN A 70 8.65 -12.78 6.70
CA ASN A 70 10.04 -12.83 7.10
C ASN A 70 10.20 -12.25 8.51
N TYR A 71 10.79 -13.02 9.42
CA TYR A 71 11.03 -12.62 10.80
C TYR A 71 11.99 -11.42 10.93
N ILE A 72 12.91 -11.22 9.99
CA ILE A 72 13.81 -10.05 9.97
C ILE A 72 13.01 -8.78 9.68
N THR A 73 12.05 -8.85 8.75
CA THR A 73 11.14 -7.74 8.46
C THR A 73 10.29 -7.41 9.68
N LEU A 74 9.77 -8.42 10.39
CA LEU A 74 9.06 -8.20 11.66
C LEU A 74 9.94 -7.50 12.70
N LEU A 75 11.18 -7.96 12.89
CA LEU A 75 12.13 -7.34 13.81
C LEU A 75 12.42 -5.88 13.47
N ASN A 76 12.65 -5.59 12.19
CA ASN A 76 12.93 -4.23 11.73
C ASN A 76 11.71 -3.32 11.96
N LEU A 77 10.51 -3.78 11.65
CA LEU A 77 9.27 -3.03 11.90
C LEU A 77 9.04 -2.79 13.39
N TYR A 78 9.26 -3.80 14.23
CA TYR A 78 9.18 -3.67 15.69
C TYR A 78 10.18 -2.63 16.23
N ARG A 79 11.39 -2.57 15.66
CA ARG A 79 12.41 -1.56 15.97
C ARG A 79 12.11 -0.16 15.39
N GLY A 80 10.96 0.03 14.75
CA GLY A 80 10.55 1.32 14.18
C GLY A 80 11.12 1.61 12.79
N SER A 81 11.61 0.60 12.06
CA SER A 81 12.02 0.79 10.66
C SER A 81 10.82 1.07 9.77
N THR A 82 10.98 1.94 8.79
CA THR A 82 9.94 2.31 7.83
C THR A 82 9.62 1.16 6.88
N SER A 83 8.34 0.91 6.62
CA SER A 83 7.95 -0.11 5.64
C SER A 83 8.31 0.34 4.22
N ILE A 84 8.49 -0.61 3.29
CA ILE A 84 8.71 -0.27 1.88
C ILE A 84 7.52 0.54 1.31
N GLN A 85 6.31 0.32 1.81
CA GLN A 85 5.14 1.09 1.40
C GLN A 85 5.27 2.55 1.84
N ASP A 86 5.58 2.79 3.11
CA ASP A 86 5.76 4.13 3.66
C ASP A 86 6.94 4.86 3.01
N PHE A 87 8.03 4.13 2.74
CA PHE A 87 9.19 4.67 2.01
C PHE A 87 8.87 5.02 0.56
N ASN A 88 7.97 4.28 -0.10
CA ASN A 88 7.52 4.63 -1.45
C ASN A 88 6.50 5.79 -1.41
N LEU A 89 5.66 5.85 -0.38
CA LEU A 89 4.74 6.97 -0.15
C LEU A 89 5.50 8.28 0.10
N SER A 90 6.63 8.25 0.81
CA SER A 90 7.47 9.45 1.01
C SER A 90 8.09 9.98 -0.28
N LYS A 91 8.15 9.16 -1.33
CA LYS A 91 8.60 9.54 -2.68
C LYS A 91 7.45 9.89 -3.63
N ALA A 92 6.20 9.82 -3.18
CA ALA A 92 5.06 10.15 -4.01
C ALA A 92 5.02 11.65 -4.34
N TRP A 93 4.60 11.98 -5.56
CA TRP A 93 4.45 13.38 -5.96
C TRP A 93 3.32 14.06 -5.21
N LEU A 94 2.19 13.37 -5.07
CA LEU A 94 1.01 13.85 -4.37
C LEU A 94 1.08 13.45 -2.89
N SER A 95 0.68 14.37 -2.02
CA SER A 95 0.31 14.02 -0.65
C SER A 95 -0.96 13.18 -0.64
N THR A 96 -1.20 12.42 0.43
CA THR A 96 -2.42 11.60 0.59
C THR A 96 -3.68 12.43 0.36
N LYS A 97 -3.71 13.65 0.90
CA LYS A 97 -4.84 14.58 0.74
C LYS A 97 -5.03 15.02 -0.71
N GLU A 98 -3.96 15.39 -1.41
CA GLU A 98 -4.06 15.78 -2.83
C GLU A 98 -4.46 14.59 -3.70
N GLU A 99 -3.92 13.40 -3.42
CA GLU A 99 -4.29 12.16 -4.10
C GLU A 99 -5.78 11.86 -3.95
N GLU A 100 -6.34 11.99 -2.75
CA GLU A 100 -7.77 11.84 -2.49
C GLU A 100 -8.62 12.86 -3.29
N GLU A 101 -8.23 14.12 -3.34
CA GLU A 101 -8.95 15.15 -4.10
C GLU A 101 -8.90 14.89 -5.61
N VAL A 102 -7.77 14.43 -6.14
CA VAL A 102 -7.64 14.03 -7.55
C VAL A 102 -8.55 12.85 -7.88
N ILE A 103 -8.64 11.85 -6.99
CA ILE A 103 -9.55 10.71 -7.15
C ILE A 103 -11.01 11.18 -7.13
N LYS A 104 -11.38 12.05 -6.17
CA LYS A 104 -12.73 12.61 -6.09
C LYS A 104 -13.10 13.36 -7.37
N ALA A 105 -12.19 14.19 -7.88
CA ALA A 105 -12.39 14.90 -9.14
C ALA A 105 -12.60 13.93 -10.32
N LEU A 106 -11.75 12.90 -10.45
CA LEU A 106 -11.90 11.88 -11.50
C LEU A 106 -13.25 11.17 -11.46
N ILE A 107 -13.71 10.78 -10.26
CA ILE A 107 -15.02 10.16 -10.06
C ILE A 107 -16.14 11.13 -10.46
N GLN A 108 -16.03 12.40 -10.09
CA GLN A 108 -17.03 13.42 -10.42
C GLN A 108 -17.12 13.67 -11.93
N PHE A 109 -15.98 13.84 -12.61
CA PHE A 109 -15.91 13.98 -14.07
C PHE A 109 -16.48 12.75 -14.78
N SER A 110 -16.21 11.55 -14.27
CA SER A 110 -16.81 10.32 -14.80
C SER A 110 -18.33 10.29 -14.63
N LYS A 111 -18.87 10.76 -13.49
CA LYS A 111 -20.33 10.83 -13.26
C LYS A 111 -21.02 11.81 -14.21
N TRP A 112 -20.33 12.86 -14.61
CA TRP A 112 -20.83 13.81 -15.62
C TRP A 112 -20.72 13.30 -17.06
N GLY A 113 -20.19 12.10 -17.29
CA GLY A 113 -19.99 11.56 -18.63
C GLY A 113 -18.81 12.16 -19.38
N ILE A 114 -17.90 12.85 -18.66
CA ILE A 114 -16.71 13.51 -19.23
C ILE A 114 -15.46 12.94 -18.54
N PRO A 115 -15.12 11.66 -18.76
CA PRO A 115 -13.93 11.07 -18.13
C PRO A 115 -12.67 11.79 -18.61
N LEU A 116 -11.78 12.12 -17.67
CA LEU A 116 -10.51 12.75 -18.01
C LEU A 116 -9.60 11.75 -18.75
N SER A 117 -8.97 12.22 -19.81
CA SER A 117 -7.87 11.49 -20.46
C SER A 117 -6.63 11.44 -19.55
N TYR A 118 -5.73 10.49 -19.80
CA TYR A 118 -4.45 10.40 -19.08
C TYR A 118 -3.62 11.69 -19.19
N SER A 119 -3.70 12.39 -20.33
CA SER A 119 -3.00 13.67 -20.52
C SER A 119 -3.58 14.78 -19.64
N GLN A 120 -4.91 14.89 -19.58
CA GLN A 120 -5.59 15.89 -18.73
C GLN A 120 -5.34 15.63 -17.25
N LEU A 121 -5.38 14.37 -16.82
CA LEU A 121 -5.03 13.99 -15.45
C LEU A 121 -3.59 14.39 -15.11
N GLN A 122 -2.65 14.14 -16.03
CA GLN A 122 -1.26 14.53 -15.84
C GLN A 122 -1.09 16.06 -15.75
N GLU A 123 -1.80 16.83 -16.57
CA GLU A 123 -1.78 18.29 -16.54
C GLU A 123 -2.32 18.86 -15.23
N GLN A 124 -3.46 18.35 -14.76
CA GLN A 124 -4.04 18.76 -13.47
C GLN A 124 -3.08 18.48 -12.31
N VAL A 125 -2.49 17.28 -12.29
CA VAL A 125 -1.54 16.89 -11.23
C VAL A 125 -0.25 17.68 -11.32
N ASN A 126 0.26 17.96 -12.51
CA ASN A 126 1.41 18.84 -12.69
C ASN A 126 1.12 20.25 -12.17
N THR A 127 -0.09 20.76 -12.39
CA THR A 127 -0.51 22.08 -11.89
C THR A 127 -0.54 22.10 -10.36
N ILE A 128 -1.13 21.09 -9.73
CA ILE A 128 -1.13 20.93 -8.27
C ILE A 128 0.30 20.87 -7.72
N CYS A 129 1.12 19.99 -8.28
CA CYS A 129 2.51 19.82 -7.84
C CYS A 129 3.34 21.09 -8.04
N THR A 130 3.16 21.79 -9.17
CA THR A 130 3.87 23.05 -9.45
C THR A 130 3.45 24.14 -8.48
N ALA A 131 2.16 24.26 -8.16
CA ALA A 131 1.67 25.23 -7.19
C ALA A 131 2.22 24.98 -5.78
N ARG A 132 2.30 23.72 -5.34
CA ARG A 132 2.81 23.37 -4.00
C ARG A 132 4.33 23.36 -3.89
N LEU A 133 5.03 22.75 -4.84
CA LEU A 133 6.48 22.49 -4.77
C LEU A 133 7.30 23.58 -5.49
N GLY A 134 6.69 24.39 -6.35
CA GLY A 134 7.34 25.45 -7.10
C GLY A 134 8.56 24.95 -7.86
N LYS A 135 9.71 25.61 -7.64
CA LYS A 135 10.99 25.28 -8.30
C LYS A 135 11.53 23.88 -7.97
N ARG A 136 11.04 23.23 -6.90
CA ARG A 136 11.45 21.85 -6.53
C ARG A 136 10.77 20.81 -7.42
N PHE A 137 9.68 21.16 -8.10
CA PHE A 137 9.02 20.26 -9.02
C PHE A 137 9.80 20.19 -10.35
N PRO A 138 10.05 18.99 -10.90
CA PRO A 138 10.72 18.86 -12.19
C PRO A 138 9.95 19.56 -13.31
N LYS A 139 10.65 20.29 -14.18
CA LYS A 139 10.06 20.89 -15.40
C LYS A 139 9.45 19.85 -16.34
N THR A 140 9.91 18.60 -16.24
CA THR A 140 9.38 17.45 -16.99
C THR A 140 8.02 16.96 -16.47
N GLY A 141 7.55 17.47 -15.34
CA GLY A 141 6.33 17.02 -14.67
C GLY A 141 6.51 15.71 -13.90
N VAL A 142 5.39 15.06 -13.59
CA VAL A 142 5.31 13.81 -12.81
C VAL A 142 6.00 12.58 -13.44
N GLY A 143 6.42 12.69 -14.71
CA GLY A 143 7.14 11.65 -15.44
C GLY A 143 6.27 10.78 -16.34
N LYS A 144 6.93 9.94 -17.15
CA LYS A 144 6.27 9.08 -18.15
C LYS A 144 5.44 7.99 -17.48
N CYS A 145 4.29 7.68 -18.09
CA CYS A 145 3.34 6.65 -17.64
C CYS A 145 2.79 6.86 -16.21
N TRP A 146 2.98 8.05 -15.60
CA TRP A 146 2.50 8.31 -14.25
C TRP A 146 0.97 8.21 -14.17
N ALA A 147 0.25 8.84 -15.11
CA ALA A 147 -1.22 8.82 -15.13
C ALA A 147 -1.79 7.41 -15.31
N GLN A 148 -1.16 6.58 -16.15
CA GLN A 148 -1.53 5.18 -16.31
C GLN A 148 -1.32 4.40 -14.99
N ARG A 149 -0.14 4.51 -14.38
CA ARG A 149 0.16 3.84 -13.10
C ARG A 149 -0.75 4.30 -11.97
N PHE A 150 -1.11 5.59 -11.97
CA PHE A 150 -2.07 6.17 -11.04
C PHE A 150 -3.43 5.49 -11.18
N VAL A 151 -3.99 5.45 -12.39
CA VAL A 151 -5.28 4.80 -12.63
C VAL A 151 -5.23 3.30 -12.33
N GLU A 152 -4.17 2.59 -12.71
CA GLU A 152 -4.01 1.16 -12.36
C GLU A 152 -3.93 0.91 -10.85
N ARG A 153 -3.36 1.83 -10.09
CA ARG A 153 -3.31 1.75 -8.62
C ARG A 153 -4.68 1.94 -7.98
N HIS A 154 -5.54 2.75 -8.59
CA HIS A 154 -6.87 3.09 -8.09
C HIS A 154 -8.02 2.42 -8.85
N SER A 155 -7.72 1.48 -9.77
CA SER A 155 -8.75 0.72 -10.47
C SER A 155 -9.28 -0.37 -9.54
N ASP A 156 -10.46 -0.18 -8.98
CA ASP A 156 -11.18 -1.19 -8.19
C ASP A 156 -12.24 -1.91 -9.03
#